data_AF-A0A7H4N1B0-F1
#
_entry.id   AF-A0A7H4N1B0-F1
#
_cell.length_a   1.000
_cell.length_b   1.000
_cell.length_c   1.000
_cell.angle_alpha   90.00
_cell.angle_beta   90.00
_cell.angle_gamma   90.00
#
_symmetry.space_group_name_H-M   'P 1'
#
loop_
_entity.id
_entity.type
_entity.pdbx_description
1 polymer ?
#
loop_
_entity_poly.entity_id
_entity_poly.type
_entity_poly.pdbx_seq_one_letter_code
_entity_poly.pdbx_strand_id
1 'polypeptide(L)' 'MTAHVGFPTLRLIRYAMGGYTLDGLANGEWRKID' A
#
# COMPACT_ATOMS: atom_id res chain seq x y z
N MET A 1 2.60 -16.52 -3.69
CA MET A 1 2.11 -16.61 -2.30
C MET A 1 0.61 -16.85 -2.27
N THR A 2 -0.26 -15.84 -2.42
CA THR A 2 -1.71 -15.96 -2.19
C THR A 2 -2.46 -16.76 -3.26
N ALA A 3 -2.27 -16.45 -4.54
CA ALA A 3 -2.89 -17.21 -5.64
C ALA A 3 -2.46 -18.70 -5.65
N HIS A 4 -1.20 -18.96 -5.29
CA HIS A 4 -0.66 -20.32 -5.24
C HIS A 4 -1.37 -21.20 -4.19
N VAL A 5 -1.86 -20.63 -3.09
CA VAL A 5 -2.61 -21.35 -2.06
C VAL A 5 -4.13 -21.31 -2.28
N GLY A 6 -4.59 -20.95 -3.47
CA GLY A 6 -6.01 -20.96 -3.84
C GLY A 6 -6.80 -19.71 -3.46
N PHE A 7 -6.13 -18.66 -2.94
CA PHE A 7 -6.79 -17.41 -2.52
C PHE A 7 -6.21 -16.21 -3.30
N PRO A 8 -6.65 -15.97 -4.55
CA PRO A 8 -6.13 -14.86 -5.35
C PRO A 8 -6.47 -13.50 -4.73
N THR A 9 -5.48 -12.62 -4.66
CA THR A 9 -5.64 -11.27 -4.12
C THR A 9 -6.35 -10.37 -5.15
N LEU A 10 -7.52 -9.83 -4.80
CA LEU A 10 -8.28 -8.93 -5.66
C LEU A 10 -7.84 -7.46 -5.52
N ARG A 11 -7.30 -7.09 -4.35
CA ARG A 11 -6.79 -5.75 -4.06
C ARG A 11 -5.63 -5.84 -3.09
N LEU A 12 -4.53 -5.16 -3.42
CA LEU A 12 -3.36 -5.06 -2.56
C LEU A 12 -2.96 -3.58 -2.48
N ILE A 13 -2.93 -3.03 -1.27
CA ILE A 13 -2.48 -1.67 -1.00
C ILE A 13 -1.27 -1.76 -0.11
N ARG A 14 -0.14 -1.20 -0.54
CA ARG A 14 1.04 -1.08 0.31
C ARG A 14 0.86 0.11 1.24
N TYR A 15 0.73 -0.16 2.53
CA TYR A 15 0.50 0.87 3.55
C TYR A 15 1.77 1.63 3.96
N ALA A 16 2.92 0.96 4.01
CA ALA A 16 4.18 1.55 4.48
C ALA A 16 5.41 0.96 3.75
N MET A 17 6.52 1.70 3.76
CA MET A 17 7.85 1.23 3.34
C MET A 17 8.93 2.01 4.10
N GLY A 18 9.83 1.30 4.80
CA GLY A 18 10.81 1.95 5.66
C GLY A 18 10.12 2.79 6.75
N GLY A 19 10.51 4.05 6.90
CA GLY A 19 9.88 5.01 7.83
C GLY A 19 8.66 5.75 7.29
N TYR A 20 8.20 5.45 6.07
CA TYR A 20 7.09 6.17 5.42
C TYR A 20 5.78 5.36 5.48
N THR A 21 4.66 6.04 5.75
CA THR A 21 3.30 5.47 5.80
C THR A 21 2.32 6.27 4.92
N LEU A 22 1.15 5.70 4.63
CA LEU A 22 0.04 6.41 3.95
C LEU A 22 -0.82 7.28 4.89
N ASP A 23 -0.36 7.54 6.12
CA ASP A 23 -1.17 8.25 7.11
C ASP A 23 -1.49 9.69 6.68
N GLY A 24 -2.79 9.99 6.60
CA GLY A 24 -3.29 11.29 6.18
C GLY A 24 -3.00 11.64 4.72
N LEU A 25 -2.76 10.65 3.85
CA LEU A 25 -2.63 10.86 2.40
C LEU A 25 -3.79 10.17 1.68
N ALA A 26 -4.66 10.96 1.03
CA ALA A 26 -5.78 10.38 0.29
C ALA A 26 -5.31 9.76 -1.04
N ASN A 27 -6.17 8.92 -1.63
CA ASN A 27 -5.88 8.32 -2.93
C ASN A 27 -5.72 9.41 -4.00
N GLY A 28 -4.60 9.39 -4.73
CA GLY A 28 -4.28 10.37 -5.76
C GLY A 28 -3.55 11.61 -5.23
N GLU A 29 -3.40 11.77 -3.93
CA GLU A 29 -2.63 12.86 -3.34
C GLU A 29 -1.14 12.52 -3.19
N TRP A 30 -0.32 13.56 -3.10
CA TRP A 30 1.10 13.43 -2.79
C TRP A 30 1.49 14.48 -1.75
N ARG A 31 2.54 14.15 -0.97
CA ARG A 31 3.14 15.05 0.02
C ARG A 31 4.65 15.05 -0.20
N LYS A 32 5.24 16.23 -0.29
CA LYS A 32 6.71 16.36 -0.30
C LYS A 32 7.24 16.11 1.10
N ILE A 33 8.31 15.34 1.20
CA ILE A 33 9.10 15.18 2.41
C ILE A 33 10.45 15.83 2.11
N ASP A 34 10.90 16.69 3.02
CA ASP A 34 12.17 17.41 2.90
C ASP A 34 13.37 16.56 3.32
#